data_AF-A0A959V1F5-F1
#
_entry.id   AF-A0A959V1F5-F1
#
_cell.length_a   1.000
_cell.length_b   1.000
_cell.length_c   1.000
_cell.angle_alpha   90.00
_cell.angle_beta   90.00
_cell.angle_gamma   90.00
#
_symmetry.space_group_name_H-M   'P 1'
#
loop_
_entity.id
_entity.type
_entity.pdbx_description
1 polymer ?
#
loop_
_entity_poly.entity_id
_entity_poly.type
_entity_poly.pdbx_seq_one_letter_code
_entity_poly.pdbx_strand_id
1 'polypeptide(L)' 'EAPVVLAPRERALIPTGLFLELPEGTEAQVRPRSGLAFKHGVTVLNSPGTIDADYRGEVGVLLIN' A
#
# COMPACT_ATOMS: atom_id res chain seq x y z
N GLU A 1 -9.77 1.56 -15.57
CA GLU A 1 -8.33 1.89 -15.60
C GLU A 1 -7.55 0.77 -16.26
N ALA A 2 -6.39 1.11 -16.84
CA ALA A 2 -5.47 0.14 -17.43
C ALA A 2 -4.64 -0.54 -16.33
N PRO A 3 -4.21 -1.80 -16.52
CA PRO A 3 -3.36 -2.49 -15.55
C PRO A 3 -2.00 -1.78 -15.42
N VAL A 4 -1.48 -1.72 -14.18
CA VAL A 4 -0.12 -1.24 -13.91
C VAL A 4 0.86 -2.39 -14.13
N VAL A 5 1.93 -2.11 -14.87
CA VAL A 5 3.05 -3.04 -15.08
C VAL A 5 4.23 -2.55 -14.24
N LEU A 6 4.78 -3.42 -13.40
CA LEU A 6 6.01 -3.15 -12.64
C LEU A 6 7.13 -4.04 -13.17
N ALA A 7 8.14 -3.44 -13.79
CA ALA A 7 9.36 -4.15 -14.15
C ALA A 7 10.17 -4.53 -12.89
N PRO A 8 11.14 -5.47 -12.99
CA PRO A 8 12.00 -5.79 -11.87
C PRO A 8 12.66 -4.53 -11.27
N ARG A 9 12.58 -4.40 -9.95
CA ARG A 9 13.05 -3.27 -9.12
C ARG A 9 12.28 -1.96 -9.29
N GLU A 10 11.21 -1.95 -10.08
CA GLU A 10 10.33 -0.80 -10.23
C GLU A 10 9.38 -0.68 -9.03
N ARG A 11 9.05 0.56 -8.67
CA ARG A 11 8.08 0.87 -7.63
C ARG A 11 7.07 1.88 -8.14
N ALA A 12 5.82 1.73 -7.72
CA ALA A 12 4.77 2.69 -7.98
C ALA A 12 3.87 2.85 -6.76
N LEU A 13 3.37 4.07 -6.56
CA LEU A 13 2.28 4.33 -5.63
C LEU A 13 0.97 4.00 -6.34
N ILE A 14 0.28 2.97 -5.86
CA ILE A 14 -1.01 2.56 -6.43
C ILE A 14 -2.13 3.22 -5.62
N PRO A 15 -2.94 4.11 -6.24
CA PRO A 15 -4.12 4.67 -5.59
C PRO A 15 -5.13 3.58 -5.28
N THR A 16 -5.80 3.65 -4.13
CA THR A 16 -6.81 2.64 -3.74
C THR A 16 -8.25 3.14 -3.91
N GLY A 17 -8.44 4.45 -4.09
CA GLY A 17 -9.74 5.11 -4.02
C GLY A 17 -10.33 5.15 -2.61
N LEU A 18 -9.60 4.71 -1.58
CA LEU A 18 -10.06 4.68 -0.20
C LEU A 18 -9.60 5.94 0.55
N PHE A 19 -10.53 6.50 1.32
CA PHE A 19 -10.29 7.57 2.28
C PHE A 19 -10.75 7.07 3.63
N LEU A 20 -9.95 7.31 4.67
CA LEU A 20 -10.21 6.77 6.00
C LEU A 20 -10.41 7.92 6.99
N GLU A 21 -11.37 7.73 7.88
CA GLU A 21 -11.52 8.49 9.11
C GLU A 21 -11.38 7.49 10.25
N LEU A 22 -10.20 7.45 10.87
CA LEU A 22 -9.90 6.52 11.94
C LEU A 22 -10.25 7.15 13.30
N PRO A 23 -10.66 6.34 14.29
CA PRO A 23 -10.79 6.82 15.67
C PRO A 23 -9.47 7.39 16.21
N GLU A 24 -9.57 8.43 17.03
CA GLU A 24 -8.40 9.02 17.71
C GLU A 24 -7.64 7.96 18.52
N GLY A 25 -6.31 7.98 18.46
CA GLY A 25 -5.44 7.02 19.13
C GLY A 25 -5.31 5.66 18.43
N THR A 26 -5.79 5.53 17.18
CA THR A 26 -5.62 4.33 16.36
C THR A 26 -4.79 4.61 15.10
N GLU A 27 -4.23 3.56 14.52
CA GLU A 27 -3.60 3.60 13.19
C GLU A 27 -4.13 2.44 12.34
N ALA A 28 -4.16 2.64 11.03
CA ALA A 28 -4.30 1.54 10.08
C ALA A 28 -2.94 1.18 9.51
N GLN A 29 -2.78 -0.10 9.14
CA GLN A 29 -1.51 -0.60 8.58
C GLN A 29 -1.71 -1.28 7.23
N VAL A 30 -0.94 -0.85 6.25
CA VAL A 30 -0.82 -1.50 4.94
C VAL A 30 0.31 -2.52 5.00
N ARG A 31 -0.03 -3.80 4.84
CA ARG A 31 0.91 -4.93 4.89
C ARG A 31 0.84 -5.76 3.59
N PRO A 32 1.94 -6.42 3.18
CA PRO A 32 1.96 -7.24 1.99
C PRO A 32 1.13 -8.52 2.18
N ARG A 33 0.58 -9.03 1.07
CA ARG A 33 -0.04 -10.35 1.04
C ARG A 33 1.03 -11.41 0.81
N SER A 34 1.16 -12.35 1.73
CA SER A 34 2.20 -13.40 1.70
C SER A 34 2.23 -14.20 0.39
N GLY A 35 1.07 -14.48 -0.20
CA GLY A 35 0.98 -15.20 -1.47
C GLY A 35 1.62 -14.45 -2.66
N LEU A 36 1.49 -13.12 -2.71
CA LEU A 36 2.10 -12.30 -3.77
C LEU A 36 3.61 -12.17 -3.54
N ALA A 37 4.02 -11.96 -2.29
CA ALA A 37 5.43 -11.91 -1.93
C ALA A 37 6.14 -13.23 -2.27
N PHE A 38 5.56 -14.38 -1.92
CA PHE A 38 6.16 -15.69 -2.19
C PHE A 38 6.18 -16.05 -3.68
N LYS A 39 5.08 -15.83 -4.40
CA LYS A 39 4.96 -16.27 -5.81
C LYS A 39 5.59 -15.32 -6.81
N HIS A 40 5.65 -14.03 -6.49
CA HIS A 40 6.00 -12.98 -7.45
C HIS A 40 7.06 -11.99 -6.94
N GLY A 41 7.53 -12.09 -5.70
CA GLY A 41 8.48 -11.13 -5.13
C GLY A 41 7.89 -9.76 -4.79
N VAL A 42 6.62 -9.52 -5.13
CA VAL A 42 5.95 -8.23 -4.91
C VAL A 42 5.70 -7.97 -3.44
N THR A 43 6.11 -6.80 -2.95
CA THR A 43 5.88 -6.37 -1.57
C THR A 43 5.46 -4.90 -1.49
N VAL A 44 5.06 -4.48 -0.29
CA VAL A 44 4.83 -3.07 0.05
C VAL A 44 6.14 -2.51 0.58
N LEU A 45 6.74 -1.55 -0.14
CA LEU A 45 8.10 -1.06 0.11
C LEU A 45 8.27 -0.43 1.50
N ASN A 46 7.24 0.27 1.98
CA ASN A 46 7.23 0.88 3.30
C ASN A 46 6.52 0.00 4.35
N SER A 47 6.39 -1.32 4.14
CA SER A 47 5.68 -2.20 5.06
C SER A 47 6.31 -2.25 6.47
N PRO A 48 5.51 -2.20 7.55
CA PRO A 48 4.08 -1.84 7.55
C PRO A 48 3.91 -0.34 7.26
N GLY A 49 3.10 -0.01 6.25
CA GLY A 49 2.78 1.38 5.95
C GLY A 49 1.75 1.91 6.95
N THR A 50 2.11 2.91 7.73
CA THR A 50 1.23 3.52 8.75
C THR A 50 0.29 4.56 8.11
N ILE A 51 -0.97 4.51 8.51
CA ILE A 51 -1.97 5.54 8.23
C ILE A 51 -2.44 6.09 9.58
N ASP A 52 -2.08 7.33 9.86
CA ASP A 52 -2.39 8.02 11.11
C ASP A 52 -3.87 8.42 11.20
N ALA A 53 -4.39 8.61 12.42
CA ALA A 53 -5.80 8.96 12.65
C ALA A 53 -6.20 10.34 12.12
N ASP A 54 -5.25 11.24 11.93
CA ASP A 54 -5.45 12.58 11.36
C ASP A 54 -5.30 12.62 9.83
N TYR A 55 -4.90 11.51 9.20
CA TYR A 55 -4.80 11.43 7.75
C TYR A 55 -6.18 11.43 7.09
N ARG A 56 -6.38 12.32 6.11
CA ARG A 56 -7.62 12.43 5.32
C ARG A 56 -7.39 12.36 3.80
N GLY A 57 -6.15 12.09 3.39
CA GLY A 57 -5.82 11.89 1.99
C GLY A 57 -6.27 10.53 1.48
N GLU A 58 -6.06 10.30 0.18
CA GLU A 58 -6.29 8.99 -0.42
C GLU A 58 -5.22 7.99 0.05
N VAL A 59 -5.63 6.81 0.50
CA VAL A 59 -4.71 5.74 0.83
C VAL A 59 -4.07 5.21 -0.45
N GLY A 60 -2.73 5.23 -0.48
CA GLY A 60 -1.94 4.62 -1.55
C GLY A 60 -1.13 3.44 -1.05
N VAL A 61 -0.88 2.46 -1.92
CA VAL A 61 0.00 1.32 -1.64
C VAL A 61 1.27 1.44 -2.45
N LEU A 62 2.41 1.64 -1.78
CA LEU A 62 3.72 1.72 -2.42
C LEU A 62 4.24 0.31 -2.74
N LEU A 63 3.87 -0.22 -3.90
CA LEU A 63 4.32 -1.53 -4.36
C LEU A 63 5.72 -1.45 -4.97
N ILE A 64 6.50 -2.51 -4.76
CA ILE A 64 7.77 -2.78 -5.45
C ILE A 64 7.76 -4.23 -5.95
N ASN A 65 8.30 -4.42 -7.15
CA ASN A 65 8.63 -5.74 -7.72
C ASN A 65 10.12 -6.04 -7.52
#